data_AF-A0A819PKI4-F1
#
_entry.id   AF-A0A819PKI4-F1
#
_cell.length_a   1.000
_cell.length_b   1.000
_cell.length_c   1.000
_cell.angle_alpha   90.00
_cell.angle_beta   90.00
_cell.angle_gamma   90.00
#
_symmetry.space_group_name_H-M   'P 1'
#
loop_
_entity.id
_entity.type
_entity.pdbx_description
1 polymer ?
#
loop_
_entity_poly.entity_id
_entity_poly.type
_entity_poly.pdbx_seq_one_letter_code
_entity_poly.pdbx_strand_id
1 'polypeptide(L)'
;FNESHDAFIKHIENELSKTKGNQLILISLVDEWGKENILSDAFYEHITKYNSPHLSYITFDFHEYCKGLQFGNVLILLQLLDEKYLLREMRFCWINTETNTMLSEQTSVFRINCVDCLDRTNVVQAAIAKTILEIMLKKVGLLDFDEGGLNGHAKRIFQTMWADNGDAISRQYAGTDAMKVRQSNK
;
A
#
# COMPACT_ATOMS: atom_id res chain seq x y z
N PHE A 1 -6.71 -23.88 -14.37
CA PHE A 1 -6.69 -22.50 -14.91
C PHE A 1 -8.09 -21.89 -15.07
N ASN A 2 -9.05 -22.52 -15.77
CA ASN A 2 -10.38 -21.90 -15.93
C ASN A 2 -11.12 -21.70 -14.60
N GLU A 3 -11.18 -22.73 -13.75
CA GLU A 3 -11.80 -22.62 -12.42
C GLU A 3 -11.12 -21.57 -11.52
N SER A 4 -9.79 -21.48 -11.56
CA SER A 4 -9.04 -20.47 -10.80
C SER A 4 -9.26 -19.05 -11.35
N HIS A 5 -9.46 -18.92 -12.66
CA HIS A 5 -9.76 -17.64 -13.29
C HIS A 5 -11.17 -17.15 -12.93
N ASP A 6 -12.17 -18.04 -12.89
CA ASP A 6 -13.53 -17.67 -12.48
C ASP A 6 -13.58 -17.20 -11.02
N ALA A 7 -12.81 -17.86 -10.15
CA ALA A 7 -12.63 -17.42 -8.76
C ALA A 7 -11.92 -16.06 -8.67
N PHE A 8 -10.89 -15.83 -9.50
CA PHE A 8 -10.19 -14.55 -9.59
C PHE A 8 -11.15 -13.42 -10.01
N ILE A 9 -11.96 -13.62 -11.04
CA ILE A 9 -12.93 -12.61 -11.50
C ILE A 9 -13.87 -12.22 -10.37
N LYS A 10 -14.52 -13.21 -9.73
CA LYS A 10 -15.44 -12.97 -8.61
C LYS A 10 -14.76 -12.21 -7.47
N HIS A 11 -13.50 -12.54 -7.19
CA HIS A 11 -12.73 -11.84 -6.18
C HIS A 11 -12.49 -10.38 -6.54
N ILE A 12 -11.99 -10.10 -7.75
CA ILE A 12 -11.70 -8.74 -8.22
C ILE A 12 -12.98 -7.90 -8.30
N GLU A 13 -14.08 -8.45 -8.80
CA GLU A 13 -15.38 -7.77 -8.84
C GLU A 13 -15.88 -7.40 -7.44
N ASN A 14 -15.71 -8.31 -6.47
CA ASN A 14 -16.04 -8.03 -5.08
C ASN A 14 -15.16 -6.90 -4.51
N GLU A 15 -13.87 -6.89 -4.80
CA GLU A 15 -12.98 -5.80 -4.35
C GLU A 15 -13.32 -4.47 -5.03
N LEU A 16 -13.59 -4.48 -6.34
CA LEU A 16 -14.02 -3.29 -7.08
C LEU A 16 -15.34 -2.75 -6.54
N SER A 17 -16.28 -3.60 -6.12
CA SER A 17 -17.55 -3.16 -5.53
C SER A 17 -17.35 -2.28 -4.28
N LYS A 18 -16.30 -2.52 -3.50
CA LYS A 18 -15.94 -1.69 -2.33
C LYS A 18 -15.50 -0.28 -2.71
N THR A 19 -15.00 -0.11 -3.93
CA THR A 19 -14.60 1.19 -4.51
C THR A 19 -15.67 1.79 -5.41
N LYS A 20 -16.91 1.28 -5.36
CA LYS A 20 -17.99 1.63 -6.30
C LYS A 20 -17.60 1.40 -7.77
N GLY A 21 -16.72 0.44 -8.04
CA GLY A 21 -16.25 0.09 -9.37
C GLY A 21 -15.20 1.05 -9.97
N ASN A 22 -14.63 1.97 -9.19
CA ASN A 22 -13.70 2.97 -9.71
C ASN A 22 -12.33 2.39 -10.06
N GLN A 23 -11.51 2.03 -9.07
CA GLN A 23 -10.16 1.53 -9.35
C GLN A 23 -9.59 0.71 -8.19
N LEU A 24 -9.02 -0.44 -8.54
CA LEU A 24 -8.28 -1.32 -7.64
C LEU A 24 -6.81 -1.34 -8.08
N ILE A 25 -5.91 -1.03 -7.14
CA ILE A 25 -4.47 -1.00 -7.40
C ILE A 25 -3.83 -2.16 -6.63
N LEU A 26 -3.41 -3.17 -7.36
CA LEU A 26 -2.72 -4.34 -6.85
C LEU A 26 -1.21 -4.10 -6.85
N ILE A 27 -0.58 -4.22 -5.69
CA ILE A 27 0.87 -4.16 -5.54
C ILE A 27 1.35 -5.54 -5.10
N SER A 28 2.18 -6.20 -5.92
CA SER A 28 2.83 -7.46 -5.59
C SER A 28 4.27 -7.22 -5.16
N LEU A 29 4.61 -7.65 -3.94
CA LEU A 29 5.96 -7.59 -3.38
C LEU A 29 6.72 -8.93 -3.53
N VAL A 30 6.22 -9.78 -4.42
CA VAL A 30 6.71 -11.14 -4.67
C VAL A 30 8.01 -11.08 -5.48
N ASP A 31 8.92 -11.99 -5.19
CA ASP A 31 10.16 -12.14 -5.96
C ASP A 31 9.84 -12.76 -7.34
N GLU A 32 10.04 -11.98 -8.40
CA GLU A 32 9.75 -12.39 -9.78
C GLU A 32 10.78 -13.39 -10.33
N TRP A 33 11.96 -13.50 -9.73
CA TRP A 33 13.07 -14.31 -10.23
C TRP A 33 13.39 -15.51 -9.33
N GLY A 34 12.81 -15.54 -8.15
CA GLY A 34 13.01 -16.57 -7.14
C GLY A 34 11.97 -17.71 -7.19
N LYS A 35 11.83 -18.37 -6.04
CA LYS A 35 10.94 -19.52 -5.86
C LYS A 35 9.45 -19.18 -6.01
N GLU A 36 9.11 -17.91 -5.92
CA GLU A 36 7.73 -17.40 -5.95
C GLU A 36 7.26 -17.04 -7.37
N ASN A 37 8.14 -17.12 -8.39
CA ASN A 37 7.85 -16.78 -9.78
C ASN A 37 6.60 -17.51 -10.32
N ILE A 38 6.43 -18.80 -10.03
CA ILE A 38 5.28 -19.58 -10.52
C ILE A 38 3.95 -18.94 -10.09
N LEU A 39 3.88 -18.39 -8.87
CA LEU A 39 2.69 -17.71 -8.37
C LEU A 39 2.53 -16.34 -9.03
N SER A 40 3.63 -15.60 -9.20
CA SER A 40 3.63 -14.30 -9.87
C SER A 40 3.12 -14.42 -11.31
N ASP A 41 3.65 -15.38 -12.07
CA ASP A 41 3.29 -15.63 -13.47
C ASP A 41 1.81 -16.03 -13.60
N ALA A 42 1.34 -16.95 -12.76
CA ALA A 42 -0.07 -17.37 -12.77
C ALA A 42 -1.01 -16.21 -12.42
N PHE A 43 -0.64 -15.37 -11.47
CA PHE A 43 -1.43 -14.19 -11.09
C PHE A 43 -1.45 -13.14 -12.21
N TYR A 44 -0.29 -12.91 -12.84
CA TYR A 44 -0.15 -12.01 -13.98
C TYR A 44 -0.96 -12.48 -15.18
N GLU A 45 -1.00 -13.78 -15.46
CA GLU A 45 -1.83 -14.36 -16.53
C GLU A 45 -3.33 -14.11 -16.27
N HIS A 46 -3.79 -14.28 -15.03
CA HIS A 46 -5.18 -13.98 -14.67
C HIS A 46 -5.53 -12.50 -14.82
N ILE A 47 -4.63 -11.59 -14.42
CA ILE A 47 -4.82 -10.14 -14.60
C ILE A 47 -4.87 -9.77 -16.08
N THR A 48 -3.94 -10.30 -16.87
CA THR A 48 -3.85 -10.04 -18.31
C THR A 48 -5.08 -10.55 -19.05
N LYS A 49 -5.63 -11.70 -18.63
CA LYS A 49 -6.86 -12.24 -19.18
C LYS A 49 -8.10 -11.45 -18.78
N TYR A 50 -8.15 -10.91 -17.56
CA TYR A 50 -9.26 -10.08 -17.10
C TYR A 50 -9.29 -8.71 -17.80
N ASN A 51 -8.11 -8.13 -18.08
CA ASN A 51 -7.90 -6.94 -18.91
C ASN A 51 -8.91 -5.79 -18.64
N SER A 52 -8.96 -5.31 -17.40
CA SER A 52 -9.87 -4.23 -17.00
C SER A 52 -9.11 -2.91 -16.82
N PRO A 53 -9.63 -1.78 -17.33
CA PRO A 53 -9.05 -0.45 -17.08
C PRO A 53 -9.18 -0.03 -15.61
N HIS A 54 -10.07 -0.66 -14.83
CA HIS A 54 -10.26 -0.41 -13.41
C HIS A 54 -9.28 -1.18 -12.52
N LEU A 55 -8.39 -1.97 -13.11
CA LEU A 55 -7.40 -2.78 -12.39
C LEU A 55 -5.99 -2.35 -12.79
N SER A 56 -5.22 -1.84 -11.84
CA SER A 56 -3.79 -1.58 -12.01
C SER A 56 -2.98 -2.65 -11.28
N TYR A 57 -1.98 -3.21 -11.94
CA TYR A 57 -1.07 -4.18 -11.34
C TYR A 57 0.37 -3.66 -11.39
N ILE A 58 1.03 -3.67 -10.24
CA ILE A 58 2.40 -3.20 -10.07
C ILE A 58 3.17 -4.28 -9.33
N THR A 59 4.32 -4.65 -9.87
CA THR A 59 5.27 -5.52 -9.18
C THR A 59 6.43 -4.69 -8.64
N PHE A 60 6.91 -5.08 -7.47
CA PHE A 60 8.03 -4.44 -6.81
C PHE A 60 8.82 -5.49 -6.03
N ASP A 61 9.99 -5.86 -6.54
CA ASP A 61 10.84 -6.86 -5.88
C ASP A 61 11.44 -6.27 -4.59
N PHE A 62 10.73 -6.48 -3.48
CA PHE A 62 11.18 -5.98 -2.19
C PHE A 62 12.51 -6.60 -1.75
N HIS A 63 12.83 -7.83 -2.16
CA HIS A 63 14.08 -8.47 -1.79
C HIS A 63 15.27 -7.86 -2.50
N GLU A 64 15.14 -7.49 -3.77
CA GLU A 64 16.19 -6.80 -4.52
C GLU A 64 16.34 -5.36 -4.06
N TYR A 65 15.24 -4.62 -3.97
CA TYR A 65 15.26 -3.20 -3.65
C TYR A 65 15.57 -2.92 -2.18
N CYS A 66 15.16 -3.74 -1.21
CA CYS A 66 15.38 -3.45 0.20
C CYS A 66 16.55 -4.21 0.84
N LYS A 67 17.48 -4.78 0.05
CA LYS A 67 18.69 -5.44 0.61
C LYS A 67 19.43 -4.48 1.54
N GLY A 68 19.85 -4.99 2.70
CA GLY A 68 20.64 -4.22 3.67
C GLY A 68 19.87 -3.17 4.47
N LEU A 69 18.56 -3.36 4.71
CA LEU A 69 17.70 -2.46 5.50
C LEU A 69 17.53 -1.06 4.89
N GLN A 70 17.69 -0.96 3.57
CA GLN A 70 17.51 0.29 2.81
C GLN A 70 16.03 0.55 2.52
N PHE A 71 15.25 0.79 3.58
CA PHE A 71 13.83 1.18 3.47
C PHE A 71 13.60 2.45 2.64
N GLY A 72 14.66 3.21 2.32
CA GLY A 72 14.64 4.30 1.35
C GLY A 72 14.18 3.87 -0.03
N ASN A 73 14.33 2.59 -0.40
CA ASN A 73 13.92 2.11 -1.72
C ASN A 73 12.41 1.90 -1.86
N VAL A 74 11.65 1.97 -0.76
CA VAL A 74 10.18 2.14 -0.82
C VAL A 74 9.81 3.48 -1.46
N LEU A 75 10.71 4.49 -1.41
CA LEU A 75 10.50 5.74 -2.12
C LEU A 75 10.47 5.54 -3.65
N ILE A 76 11.19 4.54 -4.19
CA ILE A 76 11.14 4.20 -5.61
C ILE A 76 9.74 3.73 -5.99
N LEU A 77 9.15 2.84 -5.17
CA LEU A 77 7.76 2.44 -5.35
C LEU A 77 6.83 3.66 -5.28
N LEU A 78 6.97 4.52 -4.27
CA LEU A 78 6.13 5.71 -4.15
C LEU A 78 6.27 6.67 -5.34
N GLN A 79 7.47 6.85 -5.87
CA GLN A 79 7.73 7.64 -7.09
C GLN A 79 7.01 7.02 -8.29
N LEU A 80 7.13 5.71 -8.49
CA LEU A 80 6.41 4.99 -9.55
C LEU A 80 4.89 5.16 -9.43
N LEU A 81 4.36 5.12 -8.20
CA LEU A 81 2.93 5.33 -7.96
C LEU A 81 2.49 6.78 -8.24
N ASP A 82 3.31 7.79 -7.94
CA ASP A 82 2.98 9.20 -8.25
C ASP A 82 3.12 9.50 -9.75
N GLU A 83 4.14 8.96 -10.42
CA GLU A 83 4.34 9.10 -11.86
C GLU A 83 3.17 8.51 -12.66
N LYS A 84 2.58 7.42 -12.17
CA LYS A 84 1.37 6.80 -12.73
C LYS A 84 0.07 7.44 -12.24
N TYR A 85 0.15 8.53 -11.45
CA TYR A 85 -0.98 9.25 -10.85
C TYR A 85 -1.84 8.44 -9.85
N LEU A 86 -1.44 7.21 -9.51
CA LEU A 86 -2.23 6.28 -8.70
C LEU A 86 -2.44 6.77 -7.26
N LEU A 87 -1.45 7.44 -6.68
CA LEU A 87 -1.57 8.06 -5.34
C LEU A 87 -2.60 9.20 -5.33
N ARG A 88 -2.72 9.93 -6.44
CA ARG A 88 -3.65 11.06 -6.57
C ARG A 88 -5.06 10.59 -6.89
N GLU A 89 -5.18 9.55 -7.72
CA GLU A 89 -6.46 8.93 -8.07
C GLU A 89 -7.13 8.22 -6.90
N MET A 90 -6.36 7.72 -5.93
CA MET A 90 -6.92 7.12 -4.70
C MET A 90 -7.90 8.07 -4.00
N ARG A 91 -7.57 9.37 -3.99
CA ARG A 91 -8.24 10.39 -3.17
C ARG A 91 -8.31 9.95 -1.71
N PHE A 92 -9.09 10.66 -0.91
CA PHE A 92 -9.40 10.29 0.46
C PHE A 92 -10.75 10.88 0.86
N CYS A 93 -11.33 10.30 1.91
CA CYS A 93 -12.55 10.81 2.53
C CYS A 93 -12.26 12.14 3.23
N TRP A 94 -13.00 13.18 2.85
CA TRP A 94 -12.97 14.48 3.51
C TRP A 94 -14.39 14.99 3.66
N ILE A 95 -14.83 15.13 4.91
CA ILE A 95 -16.15 15.64 5.27
C ILE A 95 -15.95 16.97 5.98
N ASN A 96 -16.72 17.98 5.60
CA ASN A 96 -16.89 19.18 6.41
C ASN A 96 -17.89 18.85 7.53
N THR A 97 -17.41 18.86 8.77
CA THR A 97 -18.21 18.49 9.95
C THR A 97 -19.23 19.56 10.33
N GLU A 98 -19.02 20.83 9.97
CA GLU A 98 -19.95 21.92 10.27
C GLU A 98 -21.17 21.89 9.34
N THR A 99 -20.94 21.68 8.05
CA THR A 99 -22.01 21.61 7.03
C THR A 99 -22.50 20.19 6.79
N ASN A 100 -21.85 19.18 7.37
CA ASN A 100 -22.06 17.76 7.11
C ASN A 100 -22.03 17.40 5.60
N THR A 101 -21.11 18.02 4.86
CA THR A 101 -20.98 17.82 3.41
C THR A 101 -19.73 17.02 3.05
N MET A 102 -19.86 16.09 2.11
CA MET A 102 -18.74 15.35 1.54
C MET A 102 -17.97 16.25 0.57
N LEU A 103 -16.74 16.63 0.93
CA LEU A 103 -15.84 17.43 0.10
C LEU A 103 -15.01 16.57 -0.86
N SER A 104 -14.66 15.35 -0.43
CA SER A 104 -13.96 14.38 -1.27
C SER A 104 -14.28 12.97 -0.83
N GLU A 105 -14.58 12.10 -1.79
CA GLU A 105 -14.74 10.67 -1.56
C GLU A 105 -13.46 9.94 -1.99
N GLN A 106 -13.10 8.87 -1.27
CA GLN A 106 -12.04 7.97 -1.68
C GLN A 106 -12.55 7.10 -2.85
N THR A 107 -11.81 7.10 -3.95
CA THR A 107 -12.23 6.43 -5.20
C THR A 107 -11.41 5.19 -5.52
N SER A 108 -10.21 5.04 -4.97
CA SER A 108 -9.38 3.85 -5.23
C SER A 108 -8.83 3.25 -3.94
N VAL A 109 -8.43 1.98 -4.01
CA VAL A 109 -7.78 1.28 -2.89
C VAL A 109 -6.53 0.56 -3.36
N PHE A 110 -5.51 0.57 -2.51
CA PHE A 110 -4.29 -0.22 -2.68
C PHE A 110 -4.46 -1.56 -1.96
N ARG A 111 -4.25 -2.65 -2.68
CA ARG A 111 -4.15 -4.01 -2.14
C ARG A 111 -2.72 -4.50 -2.33
N ILE A 112 -2.02 -4.65 -1.21
CA ILE A 112 -0.61 -5.04 -1.21
C ILE A 112 -0.52 -6.51 -0.81
N ASN A 113 0.08 -7.31 -1.69
CA ASN A 113 0.32 -8.73 -1.48
C ASN A 113 1.81 -9.01 -1.32
N CYS A 114 2.14 -9.97 -0.48
CA CYS A 114 3.47 -10.48 -0.29
C CYS A 114 3.35 -11.94 0.13
N VAL A 115 4.22 -12.80 -0.39
CA VAL A 115 4.29 -14.20 0.07
C VAL A 115 5.05 -14.22 1.39
N ASP A 116 4.43 -14.84 2.40
CA ASP A 116 5.02 -15.20 3.70
C ASP A 116 5.63 -14.06 4.54
N CYS A 117 5.26 -12.80 4.34
CA CYS A 117 5.75 -11.71 5.19
C CYS A 117 4.77 -10.55 5.36
N LEU A 118 4.20 -10.44 6.57
CA LEU A 118 3.39 -9.31 7.01
C LEU A 118 4.21 -8.02 7.20
N ASP A 119 5.50 -8.13 7.53
CA ASP A 119 6.34 -6.96 7.78
C ASP A 119 6.52 -6.12 6.50
N ARG A 120 6.73 -6.78 5.35
CA ARG A 120 6.90 -6.12 4.05
C ARG A 120 5.63 -5.37 3.62
N THR A 121 4.46 -5.97 3.81
CA THR A 121 3.18 -5.32 3.49
C THR A 121 2.91 -4.14 4.43
N ASN A 122 3.17 -4.29 5.73
CA ASN A 122 3.01 -3.20 6.71
C ASN A 122 3.91 -2.00 6.39
N VAL A 123 5.16 -2.24 5.98
CA VAL A 123 6.08 -1.16 5.58
C VAL A 123 5.55 -0.38 4.37
N VAL A 124 5.09 -1.07 3.33
CA VAL A 124 4.55 -0.41 2.12
C VAL A 124 3.25 0.33 2.43
N GLN A 125 2.36 -0.27 3.22
CA GLN A 125 1.13 0.38 3.69
C GLN A 125 1.43 1.65 4.49
N ALA A 126 2.38 1.59 5.43
CA ALA A 126 2.81 2.73 6.22
C ALA A 126 3.37 3.86 5.34
N ALA A 127 4.16 3.51 4.31
CA ALA A 127 4.73 4.48 3.40
C ALA A 127 3.65 5.20 2.57
N ILE A 128 2.68 4.46 2.01
CA ILE A 128 1.54 5.05 1.28
C ILE A 128 0.71 5.93 2.22
N ALA A 129 0.38 5.43 3.41
CA ALA A 129 -0.40 6.18 4.39
C ALA A 129 0.30 7.48 4.83
N LYS A 130 1.62 7.46 4.98
CA LYS A 130 2.42 8.65 5.28
C LYS A 130 2.28 9.70 4.17
N THR A 131 2.41 9.28 2.91
CA THR A 131 2.28 10.17 1.76
C THR A 131 0.90 10.81 1.69
N ILE A 132 -0.16 10.01 1.88
CA ILE A 132 -1.54 10.52 1.90
C ILE A 132 -1.77 11.48 3.07
N LEU A 133 -1.24 11.17 4.27
CA LEU A 133 -1.32 12.05 5.43
C LEU A 133 -0.63 13.39 5.17
N GLU A 134 0.56 13.39 4.57
CA GLU A 134 1.27 14.62 4.21
C GLU A 134 0.45 15.46 3.20
N ILE A 135 -0.20 14.82 2.23
CA ILE A 135 -1.12 15.51 1.30
C ILE A 135 -2.32 16.11 2.06
N MET A 136 -2.93 15.36 2.97
CA MET A 136 -4.05 15.85 3.79
C MET A 136 -3.65 17.09 4.59
N LEU A 137 -2.50 17.03 5.28
CA LEU A 137 -1.99 18.12 6.10
C LEU A 137 -1.66 19.37 5.27
N LYS A 138 -1.10 19.19 4.07
CA LYS A 138 -0.87 20.30 3.12
C LYS A 138 -2.18 20.96 2.70
N LYS A 139 -3.22 20.17 2.40
CA LYS A 139 -4.53 20.71 2.00
C LYS A 139 -5.25 21.51 3.08
N VAL A 140 -4.98 21.23 4.36
CA VAL A 140 -5.54 22.00 5.50
C VAL A 140 -4.62 23.11 5.98
N GLY A 141 -3.48 23.35 5.32
CA GLY A 141 -2.52 24.40 5.67
C GLY A 141 -1.71 24.13 6.93
N LEU A 142 -1.59 22.87 7.35
CA LEU A 142 -0.77 22.46 8.51
C LEU A 142 0.66 22.06 8.12
N LEU A 143 0.90 21.87 6.82
CA LEU A 143 2.23 21.71 6.23
C LEU A 143 2.31 22.61 5.00
N ASP A 144 3.43 23.29 4.82
CA ASP A 144 3.68 24.04 3.60
C ASP A 144 3.93 23.08 2.43
N PHE A 145 3.52 23.50 1.24
CA PHE A 145 3.77 22.72 0.03
C PHE A 145 5.26 22.67 -0.32
N ASP A 146 5.99 23.74 0.02
CA ASP A 146 7.41 23.97 -0.24
C ASP A 146 8.33 23.52 0.90
N GLU A 147 7.80 23.37 2.13
CA GLU A 147 8.54 22.73 3.22
C GLU A 147 8.52 21.20 3.08
N GLY A 148 9.44 20.54 3.79
CA GLY A 148 9.60 19.09 3.79
C GLY A 148 8.37 18.32 4.31
N GLY A 149 8.54 17.01 4.51
CA GLY A 149 7.50 16.16 5.08
C GLY A 149 7.23 16.41 6.56
N LEU A 150 6.63 15.43 7.24
CA LEU A 150 6.38 15.47 8.69
C LEU A 150 7.62 15.90 9.48
N ASN A 151 7.45 16.82 10.43
CA ASN A 151 8.52 17.18 11.37
C ASN A 151 8.94 15.99 12.25
N GLY A 152 10.07 16.12 12.94
CA GLY A 152 10.66 15.02 13.71
C GLY A 152 9.78 14.47 14.85
N HIS A 153 8.84 15.26 15.38
CA HIS A 153 7.91 14.80 16.41
C HIS A 153 6.74 14.03 15.80
N ALA A 154 6.05 14.60 14.81
CA ALA A 154 4.93 13.97 14.11
C ALA A 154 5.37 12.67 13.41
N LYS A 155 6.56 12.65 12.79
CA LYS A 155 7.14 11.46 12.18
C LYS A 155 7.31 10.32 13.18
N ARG A 156 7.73 10.62 14.41
CA ARG A 156 7.94 9.60 15.45
C ARG A 156 6.61 9.01 15.94
N ILE A 157 5.59 9.84 16.14
CA ILE A 157 4.24 9.38 16.48
C ILE A 157 3.71 8.44 15.39
N PHE A 158 3.83 8.85 14.13
CA PHE A 158 3.41 8.03 12.99
C PHE A 158 4.15 6.67 12.96
N GLN A 159 5.47 6.69 13.15
CA GLN A 159 6.28 5.47 13.19
C GLN A 159 5.88 4.53 14.33
N THR A 160 5.63 5.05 15.53
CA THR A 160 5.15 4.26 16.66
C THR A 160 3.79 3.63 16.35
N MET A 161 2.84 4.41 15.84
CA MET A 161 1.50 3.93 15.49
C MET A 161 1.55 2.77 14.48
N TRP A 162 2.42 2.86 13.47
CA TRP A 162 2.57 1.80 12.47
C TRP A 162 3.39 0.60 12.95
N ALA A 163 4.28 0.79 13.92
CA ALA A 163 4.94 -0.32 14.61
C ALA A 163 3.93 -1.11 15.46
N ASP A 164 3.07 -0.40 16.21
CA ASP A 164 2.03 -1.03 17.02
C ASP A 164 0.98 -1.75 16.15
N ASN A 165 0.63 -1.18 14.99
CA ASN A 165 -0.21 -1.83 13.98
C ASN A 165 0.42 -3.14 13.50
N GLY A 166 1.70 -3.11 13.13
CA GLY A 166 2.44 -4.30 12.70
C GLY A 166 2.48 -5.37 13.80
N ASP A 167 2.77 -4.98 15.04
CA ASP A 167 2.80 -5.88 16.18
C ASP A 167 1.41 -6.53 16.43
N ALA A 168 0.33 -5.75 16.31
CA ALA A 168 -1.03 -6.27 16.48
C ALA A 168 -1.41 -7.29 15.40
N ILE A 169 -1.10 -7.01 14.13
CA ILE A 169 -1.40 -7.92 13.01
C ILE A 169 -0.54 -9.18 13.11
N SER A 170 0.75 -9.04 13.45
CA SER A 170 1.65 -10.18 13.65
C SER A 170 1.16 -11.11 14.75
N ARG A 171 0.71 -10.57 15.89
CA ARG A 171 0.14 -11.39 16.98
C ARG A 171 -1.08 -12.18 16.54
N GLN A 172 -1.94 -11.59 15.70
CA GLN A 172 -3.13 -12.28 15.18
C GLN A 172 -2.77 -13.43 14.23
N TYR A 173 -1.71 -13.28 13.43
CA TYR A 173 -1.35 -14.24 12.39
C TYR A 173 -0.38 -15.33 12.87
N ALA A 174 0.64 -14.95 13.63
CA ALA A 174 1.75 -15.80 14.05
C ALA A 174 1.86 -15.97 15.57
N GLY A 175 0.99 -15.34 16.36
CA GLY A 175 1.03 -15.41 17.84
C GLY A 175 2.21 -14.67 18.48
N THR A 176 2.99 -13.91 17.70
CA THR A 176 4.19 -13.18 18.15
C THR A 176 4.18 -11.75 17.61
N ASP A 177 4.92 -10.84 18.24
CA ASP A 177 5.09 -9.48 17.72
C ASP A 177 5.79 -9.49 16.35
N ALA A 178 5.70 -8.37 15.61
CA ALA A 178 6.36 -8.26 14.31
C ALA A 178 7.88 -8.39 14.48
N MET A 179 8.59 -8.88 13.45
CA MET A 179 10.05 -9.02 13.54
C MET A 179 10.71 -7.63 13.58
N LYS A 180 10.98 -7.13 14.80
CA LYS A 180 11.81 -5.94 14.98
C LYS A 180 13.28 -6.34 14.82
N VAL A 181 13.95 -5.85 13.78
CA VAL A 181 15.37 -5.51 13.91
C VAL A 181 15.43 -4.34 14.88
N ARG A 182 15.49 -4.61 16.18
CA ARG A 182 15.80 -3.59 17.18
C ARG A 182 17.13 -2.97 16.79
N GLN A 183 17.10 -1.78 16.19
CA GLN A 183 18.27 -0.91 16.25
C GLN A 183 18.51 -0.65 17.73
N SER A 184 19.53 -1.34 18.24
CA SER A 184 20.04 -1.13 19.58
C SER A 184 20.61 0.28 19.58
N ASN A 185 19.84 1.23 20.09
CA ASN A 185 20.38 2.50 20.55
C ASN A 185 21.34 2.16 21.70
N LYS A 186 22.63 2.10 21.37
CA LYS A 186 23.69 2.49 22.29
C LYS A 186 23.96 3.97 22.08
#